data_AF-A0A8E2VH36-F1
#
_entry.id   AF-A0A8E2VH36-F1
#
_cell.length_a   1.000
_cell.length_b   1.000
_cell.length_c   1.000
_cell.angle_alpha   90.00
_cell.angle_beta   90.00
_cell.angle_gamma   90.00
#
_symmetry.space_group_name_H-M   'P 1'
#
loop_
_entity.id
_entity.type
_entity.pdbx_description
1 polymer ?
#
loop_
_entity_poly.entity_id
_entity_poly.type
_entity_poly.pdbx_seq_one_letter_code
_entity_poly.pdbx_strand_id
1 'polypeptide(L)'
;MTRIPLEELKRHCQAEGFEDDDLLLAGLGAVAERFVADYTRRDLDAAFPGGWPGPCQLAAKLLVAHWYRNREAVAEGAGAEVPLGVRDLLAAYRDLG
;
A
#
# COMPACT_ATOMS: atom_id res chain seq x y z
N MET A 1 -10.32 9.39 -0.21
CA MET A 1 -9.09 10.07 0.24
C MET A 1 -8.24 9.02 0.92
N THR A 2 -6.98 8.90 0.51
CA THR A 2 -6.01 7.94 1.07
C THR A 2 -5.75 8.23 2.55
N ARG A 3 -5.77 7.22 3.41
CA ARG A 3 -5.45 7.28 4.84
C ARG A 3 -3.98 7.58 5.11
N ILE A 4 -3.10 7.12 4.23
CA ILE A 4 -1.68 7.44 4.24
C ILE A 4 -1.48 8.80 3.56
N PRO A 5 -0.94 9.82 4.27
CA PRO A 5 -0.74 11.14 3.68
C PRO A 5 0.16 11.08 2.44
N LEU A 6 -0.14 11.88 1.42
CA LEU A 6 0.66 11.95 0.19
C LEU A 6 2.14 12.23 0.49
N GLU A 7 2.43 13.14 1.42
CA GLU A 7 3.79 13.45 1.87
C GLU A 7 4.54 12.23 2.41
N GLU A 8 3.83 11.29 3.05
CA GLU A 8 4.43 10.05 3.54
C GLU A 8 4.71 9.07 2.40
N LEU A 9 3.82 9.01 1.40
CA LEU A 9 4.04 8.22 0.18
C LEU A 9 5.24 8.76 -0.60
N LYS A 10 5.35 10.08 -0.77
CA LYS A 10 6.49 10.74 -1.43
C LYS A 10 7.81 10.41 -0.74
N ARG A 11 7.88 10.57 0.60
CA ARG A 11 9.06 10.19 1.39
C ARG A 11 9.41 8.71 1.24
N HIS A 12 8.42 7.83 1.24
CA HIS A 12 8.66 6.38 1.10
C HIS A 12 9.19 6.01 -0.30
N CYS A 13 8.70 6.69 -1.33
CA CYS A 13 9.11 6.49 -2.72
C CYS A 13 10.33 7.31 -3.15
N GLN A 14 10.92 8.11 -2.25
CA GLN A 14 12.02 9.05 -2.56
C GLN A 14 11.64 10.06 -3.66
N ALA A 15 10.39 10.53 -3.63
CA ALA A 15 9.81 11.49 -4.57
C ALA A 15 9.53 12.86 -3.92
N GLU A 16 10.24 13.20 -2.83
CA GLU A 16 10.14 14.54 -2.24
C GLU A 16 10.53 15.62 -3.26
N GLY A 17 9.72 16.69 -3.36
CA GLY A 17 9.94 17.77 -4.32
C GLY A 17 9.59 17.42 -5.78
N PHE A 18 9.09 16.22 -6.07
CA PHE A 18 8.61 15.84 -7.40
C PHE A 18 7.07 15.90 -7.47
N GLU A 19 6.54 17.09 -7.76
CA GLU A 19 5.09 17.37 -7.74
C GLU A 19 4.34 16.78 -8.95
N ASP A 20 5.03 16.53 -10.07
CA ASP A 20 4.42 15.96 -11.28
C ASP A 20 3.77 14.59 -11.03
N ASP A 21 4.27 13.83 -10.05
CA ASP A 21 3.76 12.51 -9.70
C ASP A 21 2.77 12.52 -8.52
N ASP A 22 2.36 13.69 -8.01
CA ASP A 22 1.45 13.78 -6.85
C ASP A 22 0.11 13.06 -7.09
N LEU A 23 -0.48 13.26 -8.28
CA LEU A 23 -1.72 12.59 -8.66
C LEU A 23 -1.52 11.08 -8.83
N LEU A 24 -0.38 10.67 -9.38
CA LEU A 24 -0.03 9.26 -9.55
C LEU A 24 0.12 8.58 -8.18
N LEU A 25 0.91 9.14 -7.28
CA LEU A 25 1.15 8.60 -5.94
C LEU A 25 -0.14 8.58 -5.09
N ALA A 26 -0.98 9.60 -5.19
CA ALA A 26 -2.28 9.61 -4.53
C ALA A 26 -3.18 8.48 -5.02
N GLY A 27 -3.22 8.25 -6.35
CA GLY A 27 -3.97 7.15 -6.96
C GLY A 27 -3.46 5.77 -6.55
N LEU A 28 -2.13 5.56 -6.60
CA LEU A 28 -1.51 4.31 -6.14
C LEU A 28 -1.79 4.06 -4.65
N GLY A 29 -1.75 5.09 -3.82
CA GLY A 29 -2.09 5.00 -2.40
C GLY A 29 -3.51 4.48 -2.16
N ALA A 30 -4.49 5.02 -2.90
CA ALA A 30 -5.88 4.58 -2.79
C ALA A 30 -6.07 3.11 -3.20
N VAL A 31 -5.37 2.67 -4.26
CA VAL A 31 -5.41 1.26 -4.71
C VAL A 31 -4.71 0.34 -3.70
N ALA A 32 -3.59 0.77 -3.12
CA ALA A 32 -2.85 0.01 -2.12
C ALA A 32 -3.66 -0.20 -0.84
N GLU A 33 -4.34 0.85 -0.37
CA GLU A 33 -5.26 0.77 0.76
C GLU A 33 -6.42 -0.17 0.49
N ARG A 34 -6.98 -0.12 -0.72
CA ARG A 34 -8.04 -1.04 -1.12
C ARG A 34 -7.57 -2.49 -1.11
N PHE A 35 -6.38 -2.77 -1.64
CA PHE A 35 -5.77 -4.10 -1.58
C PHE A 35 -5.63 -4.60 -0.14
N VAL A 36 -5.16 -3.74 0.77
CA VAL A 36 -4.98 -4.08 2.19
C VAL A 36 -6.33 -4.39 2.85
N ALA A 37 -7.38 -3.59 2.60
CA ALA A 37 -8.72 -3.84 3.11
C ALA A 37 -9.32 -5.16 2.56
N ASP A 38 -9.18 -5.40 1.25
CA ASP A 38 -9.70 -6.61 0.61
C ASP A 38 -8.96 -7.88 1.09
N TYR A 39 -7.64 -7.81 1.22
CA TYR A 39 -6.84 -8.94 1.72
C TYR A 39 -7.19 -9.27 3.18
N THR A 40 -7.31 -8.25 4.03
CA THR A 40 -7.68 -8.39 5.43
C THR A 40 -9.16 -8.72 5.62
N ARG A 41 -10.00 -8.56 4.58
CA ARG A 41 -11.45 -8.77 4.64
C ARG A 41 -12.13 -7.96 5.75
N ARG A 42 -11.63 -6.75 5.99
CA ARG A 42 -12.03 -5.93 7.12
C ARG A 42 -12.23 -4.48 6.70
N ASP A 43 -13.25 -3.84 7.25
CA ASP A 43 -13.32 -2.39 7.29
C ASP A 43 -12.32 -1.88 8.33
N LEU A 44 -11.13 -1.51 7.86
CA LEU A 44 -10.03 -1.06 8.71
C LEU A 44 -10.30 0.30 9.36
N ASP A 45 -11.17 1.12 8.78
CA ASP A 45 -11.54 2.41 9.35
C ASP A 45 -12.50 2.22 10.53
N ALA A 46 -13.48 1.33 10.37
CA ALA A 46 -14.39 0.97 11.47
C ALA A 46 -13.66 0.19 12.58
N ALA A 47 -12.77 -0.74 12.22
CA ALA A 47 -12.04 -1.55 13.19
C ALA A 47 -10.95 -0.78 13.94
N PHE A 48 -10.36 0.25 13.32
CA PHE A 48 -9.26 1.02 13.87
C PHE A 48 -9.49 2.53 13.71
N PRO A 49 -10.47 3.11 14.45
CA PRO A 49 -10.83 4.54 14.31
C PRO A 49 -9.70 5.49 14.71
N GLY A 50 -8.72 5.03 15.49
CA GLY A 50 -7.50 5.78 15.84
C GLY A 50 -6.40 5.75 14.77
N GLY A 51 -6.62 5.06 13.65
CA GLY A 51 -5.65 4.86 12.58
C GLY A 51 -5.28 3.40 12.38
N TRP A 52 -4.93 3.05 11.14
CA TRP A 52 -4.62 1.67 10.76
C TRP A 52 -3.40 1.13 11.52
N PRO A 53 -3.32 -0.18 11.79
CA PRO A 53 -2.13 -0.78 12.37
C PRO A 53 -0.88 -0.53 11.51
N GLY A 54 0.28 -0.35 12.15
CA GLY A 54 1.56 -0.10 11.48
C GLY A 54 1.88 -1.09 10.34
N PRO A 55 1.68 -2.41 10.52
CA PRO A 55 1.88 -3.38 9.44
C PRO A 55 0.97 -3.16 8.23
N CYS A 56 -0.30 -2.78 8.44
CA CYS A 56 -1.24 -2.45 7.34
C CYS A 56 -0.79 -1.20 6.58
N GLN A 57 -0.33 -0.17 7.29
CA GLN A 57 0.21 1.04 6.66
C GLN A 57 1.49 0.74 5.86
N LEU A 58 2.40 -0.06 6.42
CA LEU A 58 3.63 -0.46 5.75
C LEU A 58 3.36 -1.32 4.52
N ALA A 59 2.42 -2.26 4.59
CA ALA A 59 2.00 -3.08 3.46
C ALA A 59 1.51 -2.22 2.28
N ALA A 60 0.67 -1.21 2.55
CA ALA A 60 0.23 -0.28 1.52
C ALA A 60 1.41 0.52 0.92
N LYS A 61 2.32 1.03 1.76
CA LYS A 61 3.53 1.75 1.30
C LYS A 61 4.43 0.90 0.40
N LEU A 62 4.65 -0.37 0.75
CA LEU A 62 5.43 -1.30 -0.06
C LEU A 62 4.81 -1.54 -1.44
N LEU A 63 3.48 -1.67 -1.51
CA LEU A 63 2.74 -1.78 -2.77
C LEU A 63 2.90 -0.52 -3.62
N VAL A 64 2.71 0.67 -3.02
CA VAL A 64 2.91 1.95 -3.70
C VAL A 64 4.33 2.06 -4.26
N ALA A 65 5.36 1.79 -3.45
CA ALA A 65 6.75 1.85 -3.90
C ALA A 65 7.08 0.82 -5.00
N HIS A 66 6.38 -0.32 -5.01
CA HIS A 66 6.53 -1.31 -6.06
C HIS A 66 5.91 -0.84 -7.38
N TRP A 67 4.64 -0.43 -7.37
CA TRP A 67 3.95 0.03 -8.58
C TRP A 67 4.51 1.35 -9.12
N TYR A 68 5.01 2.21 -8.24
CA TYR A 68 5.64 3.46 -8.66
C TYR A 68 6.95 3.22 -9.45
N ARG A 69 7.76 2.26 -8.99
CA ARG A 69 9.03 1.89 -9.66
C ARG A 69 8.80 1.01 -10.89
N ASN A 70 7.79 0.16 -10.87
CA ASN A 70 7.52 -0.81 -11.95
C ASN A 70 6.27 -0.36 -12.71
N ARG A 71 6.48 0.35 -13.83
CA ARG A 71 5.41 0.94 -14.67
C ARG A 71 4.84 -0.01 -15.73
N GLU A 72 5.29 -1.26 -15.74
CA GLU A 72 4.85 -2.32 -16.64
C GLU A 72 4.56 -3.58 -15.82
N ALA A 73 3.70 -4.46 -16.34
CA ALA A 73 3.45 -5.74 -15.72
C ALA A 73 4.77 -6.53 -15.64
N VAL A 74 5.18 -6.91 -14.43
CA VAL A 74 6.42 -7.64 -14.21
C VAL A 74 6.18 -9.10 -14.63
N ALA A 75 6.86 -9.55 -15.69
CA ALA A 75 6.80 -10.94 -16.17
C ALA A 75 7.52 -11.92 -15.23
N GLU A 76 7.04 -13.17 -15.17
CA GLU A 76 7.62 -14.22 -14.33
C GLU A 76 9.10 -14.51 -14.68
N GLY A 77 9.95 -14.56 -13.65
CA GLY A 77 11.38 -14.84 -13.81
C GLY A 77 12.26 -14.53 -12.59
N ALA A 78 11.74 -13.81 -11.58
CA ALA A 78 12.28 -13.71 -10.23
C ALA A 78 11.17 -13.27 -9.24
N GLY A 79 10.16 -14.13 -9.09
CA GLY A 79 9.16 -14.21 -8.01
C GLY A 79 8.78 -12.95 -7.21
N ALA A 80 7.72 -12.27 -7.64
CA ALA A 80 6.39 -12.22 -6.98
C ALA A 80 5.60 -10.99 -7.46
N GLU A 81 4.36 -11.17 -7.93
CA GLU A 81 3.41 -10.08 -8.30
C GLU A 81 3.12 -9.09 -7.15
N VAL A 82 3.50 -9.46 -5.92
CA VAL A 82 3.34 -8.67 -4.70
C VAL A 82 4.70 -8.62 -4.01
N PRO A 83 5.14 -7.46 -3.48
CA PRO A 83 6.38 -7.37 -2.73
C PRO A 83 6.46 -8.42 -1.62
N LEU A 84 7.60 -9.11 -1.53
CA LEU A 84 7.88 -10.11 -0.49
C LEU A 84 7.52 -9.55 0.89
N GLY A 85 6.72 -10.29 1.66
CA GLY A 85 6.33 -9.93 3.03
C GLY A 85 5.06 -9.09 3.17
N VAL A 86 4.45 -8.55 2.10
CA VAL A 86 3.19 -7.78 2.22
C VAL A 86 2.08 -8.63 2.83
N ARG A 87 1.88 -9.86 2.34
CA ARG A 87 0.85 -10.76 2.87
C ARG A 87 1.16 -11.20 4.30
N ASP A 88 2.43 -11.38 4.64
CA ASP A 88 2.86 -11.77 5.98
C ASP A 88 2.58 -10.66 7.01
N LEU A 89 2.82 -9.39 6.63
CA LEU A 89 2.46 -8.22 7.45
C LEU A 89 0.95 -8.15 7.73
N LEU A 90 0.12 -8.55 6.76
CA LEU A 90 -1.33 -8.48 6.86
C LEU A 90 -1.96 -9.72 7.49
N ALA A 91 -1.23 -10.83 7.61
CA ALA A 91 -1.78 -12.12 8.03
C ALA A 91 -2.48 -12.05 9.40
N ALA A 92 -1.91 -11.32 10.36
CA ALA A 92 -2.47 -11.15 11.71
C ALA A 92 -3.73 -10.26 11.77
N TYR A 93 -4.02 -9.53 10.70
CA TYR A 93 -5.17 -8.60 10.62
C TYR A 93 -6.29 -9.13 9.75
N ARG A 94 -6.13 -10.33 9.19
CA ARG A 94 -7.11 -10.95 8.31
C ARG A 94 -8.28 -11.50 9.10
N ASP A 95 -9.48 -11.09 8.71
CA ASP A 95 -10.72 -11.65 9.21
C ASP A 95 -11.00 -13.00 8.55
N LEU A 96 -11.13 -14.04 9.37
CA LEU A 96 -11.30 -15.42 8.91
C LEU A 96 -12.74 -15.94 9.06
N GLY A 97 -13.66 -15.17 9.66
CA GLY A 97 -15.05 -15.57 9.85
C GLY A 97 -15.83 -14.63 10.76
#